data_AF-A0A7C4IQS7-F1
#
_entry.id   AF-A0A7C4IQS7-F1
#
_cell.length_a   1.000
_cell.length_b   1.000
_cell.length_c   1.000
_cell.angle_alpha   90.00
_cell.angle_beta   90.00
_cell.angle_gamma   90.00
#
_symmetry.space_group_name_H-M   'P 1'
#
loop_
_entity.id
_entity.type
_entity.pdbx_description
1 polymer ?
#
loop_
_entity_poly.entity_id
_entity_poly.type
_entity_poly.pdbx_seq_one_letter_code
_entity_poly.pdbx_strand_id
1 'polypeptide(L)' 'MRVDYSVDAEPWRRIDPADGLCDSNLEAFELVLDGDLSARTAVIRAVDILGNVGTTRVDQPSTRGR' A
#
# COMPACT_ATOMS: atom_id res chain seq x y z
N MET A 1 2.92 0.17 -13.94
CA MET A 1 2.27 1.12 -12.99
C MET A 1 3.23 1.39 -11.83
N ARG A 2 2.89 2.27 -10.88
CA ARG A 2 3.64 2.41 -9.61
C ARG A 2 2.67 2.39 -8.43
N VAL A 3 3.02 1.64 -7.39
CA VAL A 3 2.30 1.65 -6.12
C VAL A 3 3.22 2.18 -5.04
N ASP A 4 2.72 3.11 -4.24
CA ASP A 4 3.44 3.73 -3.13
C ASP A 4 2.57 3.68 -1.87
N TYR A 5 3.20 3.71 -0.69
CA TYR A 5 2.54 3.86 0.60
C TYR A 5 3.14 5.00 1.43
N SER A 6 2.33 5.57 2.31
CA SER A 6 2.74 6.55 3.32
C SER A 6 2.13 6.14 4.66
N VAL A 7 2.89 6.29 5.74
CA VAL A 7 2.44 6.03 7.11
C VAL A 7 2.51 7.35 7.86
N ASP A 8 1.42 7.76 8.50
CA ASP A 8 1.34 9.00 9.30
C ASP A 8 1.78 10.27 8.56
N ALA A 9 1.50 10.31 7.25
CA ALA A 9 1.88 11.40 6.34
C ALA A 9 3.40 11.58 6.13
N GLU A 10 4.20 10.57 6.46
CA GLU A 10 5.61 10.49 6.09
C GLU A 10 5.81 10.42 4.56
N PRO A 11 7.02 10.65 4.05
CA PRO A 11 7.31 10.54 2.63
C PRO A 11 6.84 9.22 2.00
N TRP A 12 6.34 9.31 0.77
CA TRP A 12 5.91 8.14 0.01
C TRP A 12 7.06 7.18 -0.24
N ARG A 13 6.83 5.92 0.09
CA ARG A 13 7.76 4.80 -0.14
C ARG A 13 7.15 3.85 -1.17
N ARG A 14 7.98 3.29 -2.04
CA ARG A 14 7.53 2.38 -3.10
C ARG A 14 7.13 1.01 -2.52
N ILE A 15 6.11 0.40 -3.11
CA ILE A 15 5.79 -1.03 -2.94
C ILE A 15 6.21 -1.74 -4.24
N ASP A 16 6.99 -2.80 -4.11
CA ASP A 16 7.40 -3.61 -5.25
C ASP A 16 6.35 -4.68 -5.58
N PRO A 17 6.23 -5.10 -6.85
CA PRO A 17 5.35 -6.20 -7.23
C PRO A 17 5.71 -7.48 -6.47
N ALA A 18 4.71 -8.29 -6.16
CA ALA A 18 4.90 -9.50 -5.35
C ALA A 18 5.84 -10.53 -6.02
N ASP A 19 5.88 -10.56 -7.35
CA ASP A 19 6.79 -11.38 -8.15
C ASP A 19 8.06 -10.63 -8.61
N GLY A 20 8.18 -9.34 -8.25
CA GLY A 20 9.27 -8.45 -8.64
C GLY A 20 9.14 -7.83 -10.04
N LEU A 21 8.12 -8.17 -10.82
CA LEU A 21 7.90 -7.65 -12.18
C LEU A 21 6.54 -6.96 -12.27
N CYS A 22 6.46 -5.87 -13.03
CA CYS A 22 5.19 -5.15 -13.21
C CYS A 22 4.76 -5.23 -14.67
N ASP A 23 4.45 -6.43 -15.12
CA ASP A 23 4.18 -6.75 -16.53
C ASP A 23 2.78 -7.36 -16.77
N SER A 24 1.97 -7.49 -15.71
CA SER A 24 0.63 -8.06 -15.79
C SER A 24 -0.47 -6.99 -15.84
N ASN A 25 -1.59 -7.34 -16.50
CA ASN A 25 -2.80 -6.49 -16.50
C ASN A 25 -3.46 -6.43 -15.12
N LEU A 26 -3.35 -7.52 -14.35
CA LEU A 26 -3.73 -7.61 -12.95
C LEU A 26 -2.46 -7.89 -12.17
N GLU A 27 -2.07 -6.95 -11.32
CA GLU A 27 -0.78 -6.99 -10.62
C GLU A 27 -0.99 -7.13 -9.12
N ALA A 28 -0.17 -7.95 -8.47
CA ALA A 28 -0.20 -8.14 -7.03
C ALA A 28 0.98 -7.41 -6.38
N PHE A 29 0.72 -6.76 -5.25
CA PHE A 29 1.73 -6.06 -4.46
C PHE A 29 1.66 -6.54 -3.02
N GLU A 30 2.82 -6.67 -2.38
CA GLU A 30 2.90 -7.04 -0.97
C GLU A 30 3.58 -5.93 -0.17
N LEU A 31 2.96 -5.58 0.96
CA LEU A 31 3.49 -4.60 1.90
C LEU A 31 3.46 -5.20 3.30
N VAL A 32 4.64 -5.39 3.87
CA VAL A 32 4.82 -5.75 5.27
C VAL A 32 5.22 -4.48 6.03
N LEU A 33 4.42 -4.14 7.04
CA LEU A 33 4.69 -3.00 7.93
C LEU A 33 5.10 -3.52 9.29
N ASP A 34 6.32 -3.17 9.71
CA ASP A 34 6.80 -3.49 11.05
C ASP A 34 6.15 -2.57 12.09
N GLY A 35 5.76 -3.15 13.22
CA GLY A 35 5.22 -2.45 14.39
C GLY A 35 3.70 -2.44 14.48
N ASP A 36 3.19 -1.87 15.57
CA ASP A 36 1.75 -1.75 15.80
C ASP A 36 1.19 -0.58 14.96
N LEU A 37 0.24 -0.89 14.07
CA LEU A 37 -0.49 0.14 13.32
C LEU A 37 -1.77 0.57 14.03
N SER A 38 -2.07 0.08 15.24
CA SER A 38 -3.27 0.44 16.00
C SER A 38 -3.46 1.96 16.17
N ALA A 39 -2.35 2.70 16.22
CA ALA A 39 -2.33 4.16 16.30
C ALA A 39 -1.84 4.86 15.02
N ARG A 40 -1.50 4.10 13.95
CA ARG A 40 -0.91 4.64 12.73
C ARG A 40 -1.87 4.55 11.57
N THR A 41 -1.89 5.57 10.72
CA THR A 41 -2.63 5.51 9.45
C THR A 41 -1.65 5.20 8.33
N ALA A 42 -1.87 4.08 7.62
CA ALA A 42 -1.24 3.86 6.33
C ALA A 42 -2.20 4.20 5.18
N VAL A 43 -1.67 4.82 4.14
CA VAL A 43 -2.37 5.11 2.88
C VAL A 43 -1.58 4.50 1.74
N ILE A 44 -2.26 3.80 0.86
CA ILE A 44 -1.70 3.25 -0.38
C ILE A 44 -2.22 4.09 -1.54
N ARG A 45 -1.37 4.37 -2.52
CA ARG A 45 -1.76 4.92 -3.81
C ARG A 45 -1.21 4.07 -4.95
N ALA A 46 -1.99 3.93 -6.01
CA ALA A 46 -1.58 3.38 -7.28
C ALA A 46 -1.66 4.45 -8.35
N VAL A 47 -0.62 4.54 -9.20
CA VAL A 47 -0.55 5.44 -10.35
C VAL A 47 -0.36 4.61 -11.61
N ASP A 48 -1.29 4.71 -12.55
CA ASP A 48 -1.20 4.01 -13.84
C ASP A 48 -0.26 4.74 -14.82
N ILE A 49 -0.11 4.19 -16.03
CA ILE A 49 0.78 4.75 -17.06
C ILE A 49 0.29 6.09 -17.63
N LEU A 50 -1.01 6.37 -17.53
CA LEU A 50 -1.62 7.63 -17.97
C LEU A 50 -1.62 8.68 -16.85
N GLY A 51 -1.17 8.32 -15.66
CA GLY A 51 -1.11 9.19 -14.49
C GLY A 51 -2.40 9.20 -13.67
N ASN A 52 -3.37 8.32 -13.93
CA ASN A 52 -4.55 8.21 -13.08
C ASN A 52 -4.14 7.69 -11.70
N VAL A 53 -4.78 8.22 -10.66
CA VAL A 53 -4.44 7.89 -9.26
C VAL A 53 -5.63 7.25 -8.57
N GLY A 54 -5.43 6.05 -8.02
CA GLY A 54 -6.32 5.42 -7.05
C GLY A 54 -5.70 5.43 -5.66
N THR A 55 -6.48 5.68 -4.62
CA THR A 55 -5.99 5.70 -3.23
C THR A 55 -6.89 4.89 -2.31
N THR A 56 -6.31 4.29 -1.27
CA THR A 56 -7.07 3.64 -0.20
C THR A 56 -6.35 3.79 1.14
N ARG A 57 -7.11 3.80 2.23
CA ARG A 57 -6.56 3.73 3.59
C ARG A 57 -6.44 2.26 3.99
N VAL A 58 -5.39 1.93 4.72
CA VAL A 58 -5.25 0.60 5.32
C VAL A 58 -5.84 0.69 6.72
N ASP A 59 -7.01 0.09 6.89
CA ASP A 59 -7.57 -0.12 8.21
C ASP A 59 -6.95 -1.38 8.81
N GLN A 60 -6.53 -1.31 10.07
CA GLN A 60 -6.17 -2.53 10.79
C GLN A 60 -7.41 -3.44 10.87
N PRO A 61 -7.30 -4.75 10.57
CA PRO A 61 -8.34 -5.67 10.95
C PRO A 61 -8.45 -5.61 12.48
N SER A 62 -9.59 -5.09 12.97
CA SER A 62 -9.83 -5.05 14.40
C SER A 62 -9.73 -6.48 14.93
N THR A 63 -8.70 -6.75 15.75
CA THR A 63 -8.72 -7.94 16.60
C THR A 63 -9.84 -7.69 17.59
N ARG A 64 -11.04 -8.17 17.25
CA ARG A 64 -12.14 -8.24 18.21
C ARG A 64 -11.75 -9.34 19.19
N GLY A 65 -11.22 -8.94 20.34
CA GLY A 65 -10.80 -9.84 21.41
C GLY A 65 -11.89 -10.86 21.76
N ARG A 66 -11.47 -12.10 21.99
CA ARG A 66 -12.28 -13.13 22.66
C ARG A 66 -12.34 -12.86 24.16
#